data_AF-A0A2V1NYB6-F1
#
_entry.id   AF-A0A2V1NYB6-F1
#
_cell.length_a   1.000
_cell.length_b   1.000
_cell.length_c   1.000
_cell.angle_alpha   90.00
_cell.angle_beta   90.00
_cell.angle_gamma   90.00
#
_symmetry.space_group_name_H-M   'P 1'
#
loop_
_entity.id
_entity.type
_entity.pdbx_description
1 polymer ?
#
loop_
_entity_poly.entity_id
_entity_poly.type
_entity_poly.pdbx_seq_one_letter_code
_entity_poly.pdbx_strand_id
1 'polypeptide(L)'
;MTAPDLTPSQRRAVALAAEGLRCREIRARLALEHLPVPHAGLGPLWSTAAQKLGLPDESMKGRQPQLVYRAYTRGCLDLPEPDDPGPLPADLLAMLRTLTTGRTLRDHAVTMGVSLPQVEYLVRHTRRRLGDVSLAGLVYRALPQLPSGQHTTPGDGPGPDGSTPVVDSLQAELPGDLAAVAAGRDWARNVCTALGWTGPDLRAGEVAAHLTANAVHHGLPRTVPPQCHLLMRAAVTENGDLILDVTDHNPRFPRFDHERQAASGRGMRRLARLDVQLSWFPCPNGIGKTVRAILPGAKETR
;
A
#
# COMPACT_ATOMS: atom_id res chain seq x y z
N MET A 1 2.08 1.26 32.72
CA MET A 1 3.07 0.19 32.47
C MET A 1 4.44 0.83 32.48
N THR A 2 5.38 0.35 33.28
CA THR A 2 6.78 0.85 33.28
C THR A 2 7.45 0.49 31.96
N ALA A 3 8.20 1.42 31.37
CA ALA A 3 8.95 1.17 30.14
C ALA A 3 9.97 0.03 30.40
N PRO A 4 10.06 -0.98 29.52
CA PRO A 4 11.02 -2.06 29.71
C PRO A 4 12.45 -1.53 29.65
N ASP A 5 13.29 -2.09 30.53
CA ASP A 5 14.65 -1.62 30.78
C ASP A 5 15.63 -2.12 29.69
N LEU A 6 15.63 -1.46 28.53
CA LEU A 6 16.66 -1.68 27.50
C LEU A 6 17.97 -1.02 27.89
N THR A 7 19.09 -1.74 27.75
CA THR A 7 20.42 -1.14 27.94
C THR A 7 20.66 -0.02 26.91
N PRO A 8 21.59 0.93 27.15
CA PRO A 8 21.90 1.99 26.19
C PRO A 8 22.22 1.46 24.78
N SER A 9 23.03 0.40 24.67
CA SER A 9 23.31 -0.25 23.38
C SER A 9 22.09 -0.85 22.72
N GLN A 10 21.20 -1.50 23.49
CA GLN A 10 19.97 -2.10 22.95
C GLN A 10 19.04 -1.02 22.41
N ARG A 11 18.77 -0.01 23.23
CA ARG A 11 17.93 1.14 22.88
C ARG A 11 18.44 1.82 21.62
N ARG A 12 19.72 2.17 21.59
CA ARG A 12 20.33 2.87 20.47
C ARG A 12 20.36 2.03 19.20
N ALA A 13 20.64 0.72 19.31
CA ALA A 13 20.61 -0.16 18.15
C ALA A 13 19.21 -0.21 17.52
N VAL A 14 18.14 -0.34 18.33
CA VAL A 14 16.77 -0.34 17.82
C VAL A 14 16.39 1.02 17.20
N ALA A 15 16.83 2.12 17.82
CA ALA A 15 16.63 3.47 17.26
C ALA A 15 17.31 3.63 15.88
N LEU A 16 18.56 3.19 15.72
CA LEU A 16 19.26 3.23 14.43
C LEU A 16 18.58 2.33 13.38
N ALA A 17 18.00 1.20 13.78
CA ALA A 17 17.21 0.38 12.88
C ALA A 17 15.93 1.08 12.42
N ALA A 18 15.27 1.82 13.32
CA ALA A 18 14.11 2.67 13.03
C ALA A 18 14.45 3.87 12.13
N GLU A 19 15.64 4.45 12.27
CA GLU A 19 16.17 5.47 11.34
C GLU A 19 16.43 4.89 9.93
N GLY A 20 16.44 3.57 9.78
CA GLY A 20 16.53 2.87 8.50
C GLY A 20 17.91 2.27 8.19
N LEU A 21 18.85 2.33 9.13
CA LEU A 21 20.21 1.83 8.93
C LEU A 21 20.25 0.29 8.83
N ARG A 22 21.24 -0.21 8.08
CA ARG A 22 21.56 -1.64 7.94
C ARG A 22 22.46 -2.09 9.08
N CYS A 23 22.51 -3.40 9.34
CA CYS A 23 23.30 -3.98 10.44
C CYS A 23 24.78 -3.53 10.48
N ARG A 24 25.43 -3.40 9.31
CA ARG A 24 26.82 -2.93 9.23
C ARG A 24 26.96 -1.48 9.71
N GLU A 25 26.03 -0.62 9.32
CA GLU A 25 26.00 0.81 9.67
C GLU A 25 25.64 1.00 11.14
N ILE A 26 24.66 0.24 11.64
CA ILE A 26 24.31 0.22 13.08
C ILE A 26 25.54 -0.14 13.92
N ARG A 27 26.27 -1.21 13.56
CA ARG A 27 27.49 -1.59 14.28
C ARG A 27 28.55 -0.50 14.26
N ALA A 28 28.79 0.12 13.10
CA ALA A 28 29.74 1.21 12.97
C ALA A 28 29.33 2.41 13.84
N ARG A 29 28.04 2.75 13.86
CA ARG A 29 27.51 3.87 14.62
C ARG A 29 27.58 3.64 16.13
N LEU A 30 27.23 2.45 16.61
CA LEU A 30 27.40 2.08 18.03
C LEU A 30 28.86 2.18 18.48
N ALA A 31 29.80 1.74 17.64
CA ALA A 31 31.22 1.84 17.93
C ALA A 31 31.71 3.29 18.02
N LEU A 32 31.26 4.16 17.11
CA LEU A 32 31.55 5.61 17.13
C LEU A 32 30.98 6.29 18.38
N GLU A 33 29.84 5.82 18.89
CA GLU A 33 29.19 6.31 20.10
C GLU A 33 29.74 5.65 21.38
N HIS A 34 30.80 4.84 21.28
CA HIS A 34 31.42 4.08 22.38
C HIS A 34 30.45 3.17 23.15
N LEU A 35 29.38 2.70 22.49
CA LEU A 35 28.42 1.78 23.06
C LEU A 35 28.90 0.33 22.87
N PRO A 36 28.82 -0.53 23.89
CA PRO A 36 29.30 -1.91 23.79
C PRO A 36 28.51 -2.69 22.75
N VAL A 37 29.25 -3.35 21.85
CA VAL A 37 28.71 -4.29 20.85
C VAL A 37 29.33 -5.66 21.09
N PRO A 38 28.54 -6.73 21.26
CA PRO A 38 29.06 -8.08 21.44
C PRO A 38 29.99 -8.52 20.29
N HIS A 39 31.01 -9.31 20.59
CA HIS A 39 31.91 -9.86 19.56
C HIS A 39 31.17 -10.71 18.51
N ALA A 40 30.09 -11.39 18.92
CA ALA A 40 29.18 -12.13 18.05
C ALA A 40 28.28 -11.24 17.16
N GLY A 41 28.45 -9.91 17.21
CA GLY A 41 27.70 -8.95 16.42
C GLY A 41 26.42 -8.47 17.08
N LEU A 42 25.45 -8.01 16.26
CA LEU A 42 24.19 -7.44 16.75
C LEU A 42 23.15 -8.50 17.17
N GLY A 43 23.37 -9.77 16.82
CA GLY A 43 22.42 -10.86 17.13
C GLY A 43 22.02 -10.92 18.61
N PRO A 44 22.99 -11.00 19.55
CA PRO A 44 22.68 -11.00 20.98
C PRO A 44 21.96 -9.74 21.46
N LEU A 45 22.30 -8.56 20.91
CA LEU A 45 21.57 -7.31 21.24
C LEU A 45 20.11 -7.40 20.83
N TRP A 46 19.82 -7.92 19.63
CA TRP A 46 18.44 -8.11 19.15
C TRP A 46 17.66 -9.11 19.98
N SER A 47 18.24 -10.28 20.26
CA SER A 47 17.56 -11.33 21.04
C SER A 47 17.23 -10.86 22.46
N THR A 48 18.19 -10.26 23.18
CA THR A 48 17.94 -9.76 24.53
C THR A 48 16.96 -8.59 24.54
N ALA A 49 17.02 -7.68 23.56
CA ALA A 49 16.04 -6.60 23.43
C ALA A 49 14.63 -7.15 23.14
N ALA A 50 14.51 -8.14 22.26
CA ALA A 50 13.26 -8.80 21.92
C ALA A 50 12.63 -9.46 23.16
N GLN A 51 13.41 -10.21 23.94
CA GLN A 51 12.97 -10.82 25.18
C GLN A 51 12.43 -9.79 26.18
N LYS A 52 13.17 -8.68 26.40
CA LYS A 52 12.74 -7.57 27.27
C LYS A 52 11.47 -6.87 26.77
N LEU A 53 11.25 -6.88 25.46
CA LEU A 53 10.04 -6.37 24.82
C LEU A 53 8.89 -7.40 24.77
N GLY A 54 9.07 -8.58 25.35
CA GLY A 54 8.05 -9.64 25.42
C GLY A 54 7.79 -10.33 24.08
N LEU A 55 8.80 -10.36 23.20
CA LEU A 55 8.77 -11.15 21.97
C LEU A 55 9.27 -12.57 22.25
N PRO A 56 8.75 -13.59 21.54
CA PRO A 56 9.17 -14.97 21.72
C PRO A 56 10.66 -15.15 21.39
N ASP A 57 11.30 -16.13 22.04
CA ASP A 57 12.71 -16.48 21.84
C ASP A 57 12.89 -17.24 20.52
N GLU A 58 12.81 -16.49 19.43
CA GLU A 58 12.96 -16.96 18.06
C GLU A 58 14.09 -16.20 17.35
N SER A 59 14.55 -16.75 16.23
CA SER A 59 15.56 -16.07 15.42
C SER A 59 15.10 -14.67 15.02
N MET A 60 15.85 -13.65 15.45
CA MET A 60 15.56 -12.24 15.13
C MET A 60 15.92 -11.85 13.69
N LYS A 61 16.41 -12.79 12.88
CA LYS A 61 16.75 -12.54 11.48
C LYS A 61 15.47 -12.18 10.69
N GLY A 62 15.36 -10.92 10.28
CA GLY A 62 14.21 -10.41 9.53
C GLY A 62 13.07 -9.88 10.42
N ARG A 63 13.20 -9.92 11.75
CA ARG A 63 12.18 -9.46 12.71
C ARG A 63 12.48 -8.10 13.34
N GLN A 64 13.51 -7.40 12.84
CA GLN A 64 13.79 -6.01 13.24
C GLN A 64 12.57 -5.07 13.12
N PRO A 65 11.67 -5.20 12.12
CA PRO A 65 10.48 -4.35 12.04
C PRO A 65 9.53 -4.52 13.24
N GLN A 66 9.28 -5.76 13.68
CA GLN A 66 8.50 -6.04 14.89
C GLN A 66 9.15 -5.46 16.14
N LEU A 67 10.49 -5.60 16.25
CA LEU A 67 11.24 -5.08 17.38
C LEU A 67 11.11 -3.55 17.49
N VAL A 68 11.27 -2.84 16.37
CA VAL A 68 11.08 -1.38 16.29
C VAL A 68 9.66 -0.99 16.68
N TYR A 69 8.64 -1.64 16.11
CA TYR A 69 7.25 -1.36 16.44
C TYR A 69 6.95 -1.54 17.94
N ARG A 70 7.45 -2.64 18.54
CA ARG A 70 7.27 -2.90 19.98
C ARG A 70 8.03 -1.91 20.86
N ALA A 71 9.26 -1.56 20.49
CA ALA A 71 10.04 -0.58 21.24
C ALA A 71 9.38 0.80 21.21
N TYR A 72 8.85 1.23 20.06
CA TYR A 72 8.12 2.48 19.94
C TYR A 72 6.83 2.47 20.77
N THR A 73 5.97 1.47 20.58
CA THR A 73 4.67 1.38 21.29
C THR A 73 4.79 1.24 22.80
N ARG A 74 5.96 0.83 23.31
CA ARG A 74 6.27 0.77 24.75
C ARG A 74 7.03 2.00 25.27
N GLY A 75 7.24 3.03 24.45
CA GLY A 75 7.95 4.25 24.85
C GLY A 75 9.44 4.03 25.12
N CYS A 76 10.07 3.06 24.45
CA CYS A 76 11.48 2.72 24.66
C CYS A 76 12.43 3.38 23.68
N LEU A 77 11.92 4.06 22.65
CA LEU A 77 12.76 4.73 21.65
C LEU A 77 12.77 6.23 21.92
N ASP A 78 13.98 6.76 22.06
CA ASP A 78 14.22 8.19 22.18
C ASP A 78 14.33 8.80 20.78
N LEU A 79 13.29 8.59 19.96
CA LEU A 79 13.19 9.11 18.60
C LEU A 79 12.00 10.08 18.50
N PRO A 80 12.12 11.16 17.70
CA PRO A 80 10.99 12.04 17.43
C PRO A 80 9.91 11.26 16.69
N GLU A 81 8.63 11.62 16.88
CA GLU A 81 7.55 11.02 16.08
C GLU A 81 7.91 11.10 14.59
N PRO A 82 7.76 10.00 13.84
CA PRO A 82 8.04 10.00 12.41
C PRO A 82 7.12 10.99 11.71
N ASP A 83 7.66 11.74 10.75
CA ASP A 83 6.87 12.58 9.85
C ASP A 83 5.73 11.75 9.23
N ASP A 84 4.52 12.31 9.18
CA ASP A 84 3.39 11.64 8.53
C ASP A 84 3.71 11.42 7.05
N PRO A 85 3.78 10.17 6.57
CA PRO A 85 4.12 9.87 5.18
C PRO A 85 2.96 10.21 4.20
N GLY A 86 1.86 10.77 4.71
CA GLY A 86 0.59 10.88 4.02
C GLY A 86 -0.01 9.49 3.78
N PRO A 87 -1.28 9.40 3.41
CA PRO A 87 -2.01 8.14 3.37
C PRO A 87 -1.31 7.10 2.50
N LEU A 88 -1.09 5.94 3.10
CA LEU A 88 -0.47 4.77 2.49
C LEU A 88 -1.54 3.86 1.89
N PRO A 89 -1.27 3.22 0.73
CA PRO A 89 -2.15 2.21 0.16
C PRO A 89 -2.48 1.07 1.14
N ALA A 90 -3.68 0.50 1.02
CA ALA A 90 -4.19 -0.50 1.99
C ALA A 90 -3.39 -1.81 1.98
N ASP A 91 -2.98 -2.27 0.80
CA ASP A 91 -2.06 -3.38 0.58
C ASP A 91 -0.71 -3.15 1.26
N LEU A 92 -0.18 -1.93 1.16
CA LEU A 92 1.06 -1.55 1.84
C LEU A 92 0.88 -1.58 3.36
N LEU A 93 -0.20 -1.01 3.88
CA LEU A 93 -0.50 -1.06 5.31
C LEU A 93 -0.67 -2.50 5.79
N ALA A 94 -1.31 -3.36 5.01
CA ALA A 94 -1.45 -4.79 5.32
C ALA A 94 -0.08 -5.50 5.39
N MET A 95 0.81 -5.21 4.45
CA MET A 95 2.19 -5.73 4.47
C MET A 95 2.96 -5.22 5.69
N LEU A 96 2.90 -3.92 5.99
CA LEU A 96 3.61 -3.34 7.14
C LEU A 96 3.08 -3.88 8.48
N ARG A 97 1.76 -4.04 8.62
CA ARG A 97 1.12 -4.74 9.76
C ARG A 97 1.60 -6.19 9.88
N THR A 98 1.79 -6.88 8.75
CA THR A 98 2.35 -8.23 8.77
C THR A 98 3.74 -8.22 9.40
N LEU A 99 4.60 -7.27 9.00
CA LEU A 99 5.94 -7.12 9.56
C LEU A 99 5.94 -6.74 11.06
N THR A 100 4.97 -5.93 11.52
CA THR A 100 4.88 -5.55 12.95
C THR A 100 4.51 -6.71 13.86
N THR A 101 3.94 -7.79 13.30
CA THR A 101 3.62 -9.03 14.03
C THR A 101 4.74 -10.07 14.00
N GLY A 102 5.89 -9.75 13.39
CA GLY A 102 7.05 -10.66 13.30
C GLY A 102 6.98 -11.64 12.13
N ARG A 103 5.94 -11.56 11.31
CA ARG A 103 5.83 -12.30 10.05
C ARG A 103 6.73 -11.69 8.98
N THR A 104 7.19 -12.52 8.06
CA THR A 104 8.09 -12.15 6.96
C THR A 104 7.32 -11.68 5.72
N LEU A 105 8.03 -11.12 4.74
CA LEU A 105 7.43 -10.81 3.42
C LEU A 105 6.91 -12.07 2.71
N ARG A 106 7.55 -13.23 2.94
CA ARG A 106 7.09 -14.51 2.41
C ARG A 106 5.75 -14.90 3.03
N ASP A 107 5.61 -14.76 4.34
CA ASP A 107 4.35 -15.07 5.04
C ASP A 107 3.23 -14.14 4.55
N HIS A 108 3.54 -12.87 4.30
CA HIS A 108 2.61 -11.92 3.69
C HIS A 108 2.18 -12.39 2.28
N ALA A 109 3.14 -12.75 1.43
CA ALA A 109 2.87 -13.24 0.08
C ALA A 109 1.93 -14.46 0.07
N VAL A 110 2.21 -15.43 0.95
CA VAL A 110 1.37 -16.63 1.13
C VAL A 110 -0.03 -16.26 1.60
N THR A 111 -0.14 -15.36 2.59
CA THR A 111 -1.44 -14.93 3.14
C THR A 111 -2.30 -14.24 2.08
N MET A 112 -1.69 -13.43 1.22
CA MET A 112 -2.39 -12.67 0.18
C MET A 112 -2.59 -13.46 -1.12
N GLY A 113 -2.07 -14.69 -1.22
CA GLY A 113 -2.14 -15.47 -2.47
C GLY A 113 -1.35 -14.83 -3.63
N VAL A 114 -0.30 -14.07 -3.34
CA VAL A 114 0.54 -13.38 -4.34
C VAL A 114 1.96 -13.94 -4.36
N SER A 115 2.69 -13.68 -5.44
CA SER A 115 4.09 -14.09 -5.55
C SER A 115 5.02 -13.21 -4.69
N LEU A 116 6.10 -13.78 -4.16
CA LEU A 116 7.10 -13.03 -3.40
C LEU A 116 7.69 -11.84 -4.18
N PRO A 117 8.02 -11.95 -5.50
CA PRO A 117 8.47 -10.81 -6.29
C PRO A 117 7.49 -9.62 -6.32
N GLN A 118 6.18 -9.86 -6.29
CA GLN A 118 5.19 -8.78 -6.21
C GLN A 118 5.26 -8.06 -4.87
N VAL A 119 5.44 -8.79 -3.76
CA VAL A 119 5.63 -8.17 -2.43
C VAL A 119 6.95 -7.41 -2.37
N GLU A 120 8.04 -7.95 -2.91
CA GLU A 120 9.34 -7.27 -2.98
C GLU A 120 9.27 -5.99 -3.83
N TYR A 121 8.46 -6.02 -4.89
CA TYR A 121 8.17 -4.84 -5.69
C TYR A 121 7.45 -3.77 -4.86
N LEU A 122 6.39 -4.12 -4.12
CA LEU A 122 5.69 -3.20 -3.21
C LEU A 122 6.64 -2.58 -2.18
N VAL A 123 7.54 -3.39 -1.60
CA VAL A 123 8.59 -2.90 -0.69
C VAL A 123 9.50 -1.89 -1.38
N ARG A 124 9.98 -2.20 -2.58
CA ARG A 124 10.87 -1.30 -3.35
C ARG A 124 10.18 0.02 -3.68
N HIS A 125 8.93 -0.04 -4.12
CA HIS A 125 8.14 1.15 -4.40
C HIS A 125 7.94 1.99 -3.14
N THR A 126 7.62 1.35 -2.01
CA THR A 126 7.47 2.03 -0.72
C THR A 126 8.77 2.67 -0.26
N ARG A 127 9.91 1.99 -0.44
CA ARG A 127 11.22 2.55 -0.15
C ARG A 127 11.46 3.84 -0.93
N ARG A 128 11.18 3.86 -2.22
CA ARG A 128 11.32 5.10 -3.02
C ARG A 128 10.46 6.24 -2.48
N ARG A 129 9.23 5.93 -2.04
CA ARG A 129 8.31 6.93 -1.47
C ARG A 129 8.73 7.40 -0.08
N LEU A 130 9.22 6.49 0.76
CA LEU A 130 9.53 6.75 2.18
C LEU A 130 11.04 6.87 2.44
N GLY A 131 11.88 7.20 1.45
CA GLY A 131 13.29 7.60 1.64
C GLY A 131 14.34 6.48 1.72
N ASP A 132 14.20 5.42 0.93
CA ASP A 132 15.11 4.27 0.75
C ASP A 132 15.68 3.65 2.04
N VAL A 133 14.80 3.37 2.99
CA VAL A 133 15.16 2.81 4.30
C VAL A 133 15.03 1.28 4.39
N SER A 134 15.64 0.70 5.43
CA SER A 134 15.41 -0.69 5.81
C SER A 134 13.91 -0.98 6.07
N LEU A 135 13.51 -2.27 6.10
CA LEU A 135 12.13 -2.64 6.44
C LEU A 135 11.70 -2.14 7.82
N ALA A 136 12.64 -2.09 8.77
CA ALA A 136 12.37 -1.58 10.11
C ALA A 136 12.12 -0.06 10.08
N GLY A 137 12.87 0.67 9.27
CA GLY A 137 12.63 2.09 9.03
C GLY A 137 11.32 2.37 8.29
N LEU A 138 10.88 1.49 7.38
CA LEU A 138 9.56 1.62 6.75
C LEU A 138 8.44 1.48 7.77
N VAL A 139 8.52 0.48 8.65
CA VAL A 139 7.53 0.31 9.73
C VAL A 139 7.54 1.52 10.65
N TYR A 140 8.73 2.04 11.00
CA TYR A 140 8.85 3.26 11.80
C TYR A 140 8.13 4.44 11.15
N ARG A 141 8.45 4.75 9.88
CA ARG A 141 7.85 5.88 9.16
C ARG A 141 6.34 5.73 8.95
N ALA A 142 5.81 4.51 8.96
CA ALA A 142 4.39 4.25 8.81
C ALA A 142 3.61 4.21 10.14
N LEU A 143 4.27 4.35 11.29
CA LEU A 143 3.64 4.28 12.62
C LEU A 143 2.38 5.14 12.77
N PRO A 144 2.30 6.39 12.27
CA PRO A 144 1.11 7.22 12.41
C PRO A 144 -0.15 6.60 11.81
N GLN A 145 -0.01 5.67 10.86
CA GLN A 145 -1.11 4.99 10.17
C GLN A 145 -1.24 3.50 10.55
N LEU A 146 -0.32 2.99 11.37
CA LEU A 146 -0.42 1.66 11.93
C LEU A 146 -1.22 1.76 13.23
N PRO A 147 -2.33 1.03 13.38
CA PRO A 147 -3.13 1.10 14.59
C PRO A 147 -2.25 0.75 15.79
N SER A 148 -2.26 1.62 16.80
CA SER A 148 -1.52 1.42 18.06
C SER A 148 -2.26 0.43 18.94
N GLY A 149 -2.43 -0.81 18.48
CA GLY A 149 -2.84 -1.96 19.31
C GLY A 149 -4.10 -1.80 20.17
N GLN A 150 -4.94 -0.78 19.97
CA GLN A 150 -6.30 -0.80 20.47
C GLN A 150 -7.08 -1.71 19.52
N HIS A 151 -7.44 -2.89 20.02
CA HIS A 151 -8.61 -3.61 19.53
C HIS A 151 -9.83 -2.70 19.74
N THR A 152 -10.02 -1.70 18.88
CA THR A 152 -11.31 -1.10 18.69
C THR A 152 -12.12 -2.10 17.87
N THR A 153 -13.09 -2.73 18.52
CA THR A 153 -14.29 -3.22 17.85
C THR A 153 -14.73 -2.17 16.82
N PRO A 154 -15.08 -2.57 15.59
CA PRO A 154 -15.47 -1.62 14.56
C PRO A 154 -16.70 -0.85 15.06
N GLY A 155 -16.50 0.41 15.39
CA GLY A 155 -17.56 1.33 15.75
C GLY A 155 -18.29 1.73 14.49
N ASP A 156 -19.57 1.37 14.43
CA ASP A 156 -20.54 1.88 13.47
C ASP A 156 -20.61 3.41 13.56
N GLY A 157 -19.87 4.09 12.70
CA GLY A 157 -19.96 5.53 12.47
C GLY A 157 -20.29 5.77 11.00
N PRO A 158 -21.42 6.43 10.67
CA PRO A 158 -21.84 6.64 9.29
C PRO A 158 -20.93 7.67 8.62
N GLY A 159 -20.12 7.21 7.68
CA GLY A 159 -19.42 8.09 6.74
C GLY A 159 -20.42 8.79 5.81
N PRO A 160 -20.20 10.06 5.44
CA PRO A 160 -21.06 10.75 4.50
C PRO A 160 -20.82 10.20 3.09
N ASP A 161 -21.90 10.16 2.32
CA ASP A 161 -22.03 9.60 0.97
C ASP A 161 -22.01 8.08 0.89
N GLY A 162 -23.14 7.45 1.26
CA GLY A 162 -23.83 6.35 0.55
C GLY A 162 -23.03 5.24 -0.14
N SER A 163 -21.75 5.09 0.15
CA SER A 163 -20.83 4.19 -0.51
C SER A 163 -20.96 2.86 0.18
N THR A 164 -21.58 1.92 -0.52
CA THR A 164 -21.68 0.54 -0.10
C THR A 164 -20.28 0.01 0.25
N PRO A 165 -20.11 -0.73 1.37
CA PRO A 165 -18.83 -1.31 1.75
C PRO A 165 -18.24 -2.19 0.64
N VAL A 166 -16.91 -2.21 0.57
CA VAL A 166 -16.15 -3.10 -0.34
C VAL A 166 -15.96 -4.45 0.33
N VAL A 167 -16.36 -5.52 -0.36
CA VAL A 167 -16.25 -6.91 0.11
C VAL A 167 -14.85 -7.47 -0.15
N ASP A 168 -14.33 -7.25 -1.36
CA ASP A 168 -13.01 -7.73 -1.78
C ASP A 168 -12.38 -6.78 -2.80
N SER A 169 -11.05 -6.78 -2.91
CA SER A 169 -10.32 -5.94 -3.86
C SER A 169 -8.98 -6.53 -4.31
N LEU A 170 -8.67 -6.34 -5.59
CA LEU A 170 -7.40 -6.70 -6.22
C LEU A 170 -6.80 -5.49 -6.94
N GLN A 171 -5.48 -5.49 -7.12
CA GLN A 171 -4.79 -4.42 -7.84
C GLN A 171 -3.65 -4.94 -8.71
N ALA A 172 -3.29 -4.18 -9.72
CA ALA A 172 -2.13 -4.42 -10.57
C ALA A 172 -1.51 -3.11 -11.04
N GLU A 173 -0.21 -3.18 -11.33
CA GLU A 173 0.49 -2.12 -12.02
C GLU A 173 0.55 -2.43 -13.51
N LEU A 174 0.26 -1.40 -14.30
CA LEU A 174 0.29 -1.46 -15.75
C LEU A 174 1.49 -0.64 -16.26
N PRO A 175 2.03 -0.97 -17.43
CA PRO A 175 3.03 -0.15 -18.11
C PRO A 175 2.58 1.33 -18.24
N GLY A 176 3.54 2.24 -18.39
CA GLY A 176 3.29 3.65 -18.67
C GLY A 176 3.21 3.97 -20.16
N ASP A 177 2.72 3.04 -20.97
CA ASP A 177 2.66 3.17 -22.42
C ASP A 177 1.37 2.54 -22.98
N LEU A 178 1.23 2.52 -24.31
CA LEU A 178 0.02 2.00 -24.95
C LEU A 178 -0.21 0.50 -24.70
N ALA A 179 0.81 -0.29 -24.32
CA ALA A 179 0.63 -1.69 -23.97
C ALA A 179 -0.23 -1.86 -22.70
N ALA A 180 -0.27 -0.82 -21.84
CA ALA A 180 -1.14 -0.78 -20.67
C ALA A 180 -2.61 -0.98 -21.00
N VAL A 181 -3.07 -0.54 -22.16
CA VAL A 181 -4.47 -0.64 -22.57
C VAL A 181 -4.89 -2.11 -22.73
N ALA A 182 -4.03 -2.92 -23.36
CA ALA A 182 -4.27 -4.35 -23.49
C ALA A 182 -4.13 -5.06 -22.14
N ALA A 183 -3.06 -4.76 -21.40
CA ALA A 183 -2.81 -5.34 -20.08
C ALA A 183 -3.96 -5.07 -19.08
N GLY A 184 -4.45 -3.82 -19.02
CA GLY A 184 -5.56 -3.43 -18.17
C GLY A 184 -6.88 -4.09 -18.55
N ARG A 185 -7.15 -4.27 -19.86
CA ARG A 185 -8.31 -5.02 -20.34
C ARG A 185 -8.29 -6.47 -19.87
N ASP A 186 -7.18 -7.14 -20.11
CA ASP A 186 -7.03 -8.57 -19.85
C ASP A 186 -7.02 -8.82 -18.34
N TRP A 187 -6.33 -7.96 -17.58
CA TRP A 187 -6.36 -8.00 -16.12
C TRP A 187 -7.77 -7.84 -15.57
N ALA A 188 -8.52 -6.82 -16.01
CA ALA A 188 -9.87 -6.57 -15.51
C ALA A 188 -10.82 -7.75 -15.78
N ARG A 189 -10.74 -8.38 -16.95
CA ARG A 189 -11.52 -9.58 -17.28
C ARG A 189 -11.22 -10.73 -16.32
N ASN A 190 -9.94 -10.97 -16.07
CA ASN A 190 -9.50 -12.10 -15.24
C ASN A 190 -9.86 -11.92 -13.75
N VAL A 191 -9.84 -10.69 -13.23
CA VAL A 191 -10.15 -10.44 -11.82
C VAL A 191 -11.64 -10.42 -11.50
N CYS A 192 -12.53 -10.28 -12.49
CA CYS A 192 -13.98 -10.29 -12.28
C CYS A 192 -14.44 -11.58 -11.58
N THR A 193 -14.04 -12.74 -12.10
CA THR A 193 -14.38 -14.04 -11.51
C THR A 193 -13.73 -14.23 -10.14
N ALA A 194 -12.47 -13.80 -9.98
CA ALA A 194 -11.75 -13.91 -8.72
C ALA A 194 -12.42 -13.10 -7.59
N LEU A 195 -13.00 -11.94 -7.92
CA LEU A 195 -13.75 -11.08 -7.00
C LEU A 195 -15.22 -11.50 -6.84
N GLY A 196 -15.66 -12.56 -7.51
CA GLY A 196 -17.07 -13.01 -7.49
C GLY A 196 -18.04 -12.05 -8.17
N TRP A 197 -17.58 -11.14 -9.03
CA TRP A 197 -18.46 -10.22 -9.74
C TRP A 197 -19.29 -10.97 -10.80
N THR A 198 -20.60 -10.79 -10.78
CA THR A 198 -21.54 -11.53 -11.64
C THR A 198 -21.85 -10.83 -12.97
N GLY A 199 -21.32 -9.63 -13.21
CA GLY A 199 -21.54 -8.89 -14.43
C GLY A 199 -20.73 -9.39 -15.64
N PRO A 200 -20.95 -8.83 -16.85
CA PRO A 200 -20.23 -9.24 -18.05
C PRO A 200 -18.74 -8.83 -18.01
N ASP A 201 -17.83 -9.81 -17.95
CA ASP A 201 -16.37 -9.62 -17.93
C ASP A 201 -15.86 -8.81 -19.13
N LEU A 202 -16.42 -9.03 -20.33
CA LEU A 202 -16.09 -8.28 -21.54
C LEU A 202 -16.34 -6.78 -21.36
N ARG A 203 -17.44 -6.41 -20.67
CA ARG A 203 -17.79 -5.01 -20.36
C ARG A 203 -16.79 -4.41 -19.39
N ALA A 204 -16.40 -5.13 -18.33
CA ALA A 204 -15.35 -4.68 -17.42
C ALA A 204 -14.03 -4.44 -18.15
N GLY A 205 -13.63 -5.36 -19.04
CA GLY A 205 -12.43 -5.20 -19.86
C GLY A 205 -12.47 -3.98 -20.79
N GLU A 206 -13.62 -3.68 -21.40
CA GLU A 206 -13.80 -2.49 -22.25
C GLU A 206 -13.69 -1.20 -21.44
N VAL A 207 -14.32 -1.14 -20.27
CA VAL A 207 -14.23 0.03 -19.38
C VAL A 207 -12.79 0.22 -18.90
N ALA A 208 -12.12 -0.85 -18.47
CA ALA A 208 -10.72 -0.83 -18.05
C ALA A 208 -9.79 -0.33 -19.17
N ALA A 209 -9.99 -0.80 -20.40
CA ALA A 209 -9.23 -0.33 -21.56
C ALA A 209 -9.43 1.18 -21.80
N HIS A 210 -10.66 1.68 -21.64
CA HIS A 210 -10.98 3.09 -21.82
C HIS A 210 -10.37 3.98 -20.73
N LEU A 211 -10.48 3.59 -19.46
CA LEU A 211 -9.85 4.31 -18.36
C LEU A 211 -8.33 4.35 -18.51
N THR A 212 -7.74 3.20 -18.86
CA THR A 212 -6.29 3.09 -19.07
C THR A 212 -5.81 3.91 -20.25
N ALA A 213 -6.54 3.89 -21.37
CA ALA A 213 -6.19 4.70 -22.54
C ALA A 213 -6.18 6.20 -22.19
N ASN A 214 -7.17 6.67 -21.43
CA ASN A 214 -7.22 8.06 -20.95
C ASN A 214 -6.03 8.38 -20.03
N ALA A 215 -5.71 7.48 -19.10
CA ALA A 215 -4.57 7.61 -18.19
C ALA A 215 -3.23 7.65 -18.95
N VAL A 216 -3.04 6.83 -19.98
CA VAL A 216 -1.81 6.88 -20.80
C VAL A 216 -1.71 8.20 -21.58
N HIS A 217 -2.81 8.67 -22.18
CA HIS A 217 -2.79 9.86 -23.03
C HIS A 217 -2.68 11.18 -22.25
N HIS A 218 -3.27 11.23 -21.06
CA HIS A 218 -3.46 12.48 -20.30
C HIS A 218 -2.84 12.44 -18.90
N GLY A 219 -2.60 11.24 -18.38
CA GLY A 219 -2.17 10.98 -17.01
C GLY A 219 -0.66 10.85 -16.83
N LEU A 220 0.07 10.60 -17.92
CA LEU A 220 1.52 10.44 -17.89
C LEU A 220 2.21 11.74 -18.36
N PRO A 221 3.15 12.30 -17.59
CA PRO A 221 3.87 13.47 -18.03
C PRO A 221 4.76 13.11 -19.22
N ARG A 222 4.77 13.97 -20.25
CA ARG A 222 5.53 13.73 -21.50
C ARG A 222 7.04 13.62 -21.32
N THR A 223 7.55 13.98 -20.14
CA THR A 223 8.97 14.12 -19.82
C THR A 223 9.50 13.09 -18.82
N VAL A 224 8.68 12.13 -18.37
CA VAL A 224 9.14 11.12 -17.38
C VAL A 224 9.82 9.94 -18.08
N PRO A 225 10.85 9.32 -17.46
CA PRO A 225 11.45 8.08 -17.96
C PRO A 225 10.43 6.96 -18.23
N PRO A 226 10.77 5.99 -19.11
CA PRO A 226 9.92 4.87 -19.57
C PRO A 226 9.48 3.87 -18.49
N GLN A 227 9.62 4.22 -17.20
CA GLN A 227 9.32 3.38 -16.03
C GLN A 227 8.14 3.93 -15.21
N CYS A 228 7.37 4.89 -15.75
CA CYS A 228 6.09 5.24 -15.14
C CYS A 228 5.14 4.05 -15.23
N HIS A 229 4.38 3.82 -14.17
CA HIS A 229 3.37 2.77 -14.13
C HIS A 229 2.02 3.39 -13.80
N LEU A 230 0.96 2.83 -14.37
CA LEU A 230 -0.40 3.14 -13.93
C LEU A 230 -0.81 2.12 -12.87
N LEU A 231 -1.58 2.54 -11.87
CA LEU A 231 -2.15 1.61 -10.90
C LEU A 231 -3.62 1.37 -11.24
N MET A 232 -3.98 0.11 -11.45
CA MET A 232 -5.36 -0.31 -11.63
C MET A 232 -5.83 -1.10 -10.40
N ARG A 233 -7.02 -0.81 -9.90
CA ARG A 233 -7.67 -1.54 -8.80
C ARG A 233 -9.08 -1.94 -9.21
N ALA A 234 -9.47 -3.14 -8.83
CA ALA A 234 -10.80 -3.69 -8.98
C ALA A 234 -11.33 -4.07 -7.61
N ALA A 235 -12.60 -3.80 -7.34
CA ALA A 235 -13.24 -4.15 -6.08
C ALA A 235 -14.72 -4.43 -6.29
N VAL A 236 -15.29 -5.33 -5.51
CA VAL A 236 -16.74 -5.61 -5.51
C VAL A 236 -17.36 -5.07 -4.23
N THR A 237 -18.47 -4.36 -4.36
CA THR A 237 -19.25 -3.84 -3.22
C THR A 237 -20.23 -4.89 -2.70
N GLU A 238 -20.80 -4.69 -1.52
CA GLU A 238 -21.86 -5.57 -0.98
C GLU A 238 -23.10 -5.64 -1.89
N ASN A 239 -23.34 -4.62 -2.70
CA ASN A 239 -24.43 -4.60 -3.68
C ASN A 239 -24.13 -5.42 -4.95
N GLY A 240 -22.92 -6.00 -5.05
CA GLY A 240 -22.48 -6.72 -6.24
C GLY A 240 -21.99 -5.82 -7.38
N ASP A 241 -21.81 -4.51 -7.13
CA ASP A 241 -21.26 -3.60 -8.13
C ASP A 241 -19.73 -3.73 -8.20
N LEU A 242 -19.18 -3.69 -9.42
CA LEU A 242 -17.74 -3.66 -9.65
C LEU A 242 -17.25 -2.21 -9.73
N ILE A 243 -16.27 -1.90 -8.90
CA ILE A 243 -15.50 -0.66 -8.93
C ILE A 243 -14.20 -0.92 -9.69
N LEU A 244 -13.94 -0.14 -10.74
CA LEU A 244 -12.65 -0.08 -11.43
C LEU A 244 -12.04 1.30 -11.23
N ASP A 245 -10.89 1.34 -10.55
CA ASP A 245 -10.09 2.53 -10.31
C ASP A 245 -8.84 2.48 -11.19
N VAL A 246 -8.55 3.55 -11.94
CA VAL A 246 -7.28 3.73 -12.64
C VAL A 246 -6.62 5.01 -12.13
N THR A 247 -5.42 4.87 -11.61
CA THR A 247 -4.62 5.96 -11.05
C THR A 247 -3.45 6.27 -11.97
N ASP A 248 -3.31 7.55 -12.32
CA ASP A 248 -2.23 8.09 -13.13
C ASP A 248 -1.41 9.14 -12.35
N HIS A 249 -0.36 9.70 -12.97
CA HIS A 249 0.56 10.64 -12.32
C HIS A 249 0.20 12.12 -12.49
N ASN A 250 -0.91 12.45 -13.18
CA ASN A 250 -1.34 13.83 -13.39
C ASN A 250 -2.47 14.19 -12.41
N PRO A 251 -2.21 15.08 -11.42
CA PRO A 251 -3.20 15.41 -10.40
C PRO A 251 -4.39 16.22 -10.91
N ARG A 252 -4.39 16.64 -12.18
CA ARG A 252 -5.43 17.48 -12.75
C ARG A 252 -6.30 16.69 -13.73
N PHE A 253 -7.61 16.89 -13.63
CA PHE A 253 -8.59 16.53 -14.65
C PHE A 253 -9.45 17.76 -14.98
N PRO A 254 -8.89 18.76 -15.69
CA PRO A 254 -9.66 19.94 -16.03
C PRO A 254 -10.85 19.53 -16.91
N ARG A 255 -12.02 20.11 -16.65
CA ARG A 255 -13.25 19.94 -17.45
C ARG A 255 -13.87 18.53 -17.40
N PHE A 256 -13.56 17.69 -16.40
CA PHE A 256 -14.17 16.36 -16.27
C PHE A 256 -15.71 16.39 -16.37
N ASP A 257 -16.38 17.25 -15.59
CA ASP A 257 -17.85 17.31 -15.59
C ASP A 257 -18.41 17.76 -16.94
N HIS A 258 -17.76 18.72 -17.59
CA HIS A 258 -18.14 19.16 -18.93
C HIS A 258 -17.94 18.03 -19.96
N GLU A 259 -16.83 17.31 -19.91
CA GLU A 259 -16.55 16.19 -20.83
C GLU A 259 -17.48 15.00 -20.61
N ARG A 260 -17.85 14.73 -19.35
CA ARG A 260 -18.81 13.70 -18.96
C ARG A 260 -20.22 14.04 -19.46
N GLN A 261 -20.70 15.26 -19.17
CA GLN A 261 -22.05 15.71 -19.57
C GLN A 261 -22.20 15.86 -21.09
N ALA A 262 -21.19 16.43 -21.75
CA ALA A 262 -21.23 16.63 -23.20
C ALA A 262 -21.00 15.32 -23.98
N ALA A 263 -20.59 14.24 -23.30
CA ALA A 263 -19.96 13.08 -23.91
C ALA A 263 -18.96 13.52 -25.00
N SER A 264 -18.13 14.52 -24.68
CA SER A 264 -17.25 15.13 -25.66
C SER A 264 -15.95 14.33 -25.73
N GLY A 265 -15.60 13.85 -26.93
CA GLY A 265 -14.46 12.97 -27.15
C GLY A 265 -14.85 11.50 -27.35
N ARG A 266 -14.09 10.78 -28.20
CA ARG A 266 -14.40 9.39 -28.58
C ARG A 266 -14.43 8.43 -27.39
N GLY A 267 -13.63 8.68 -26.34
CA GLY A 267 -13.57 7.86 -25.13
C GLY A 267 -14.81 7.99 -24.24
N MET A 268 -15.19 9.21 -23.87
CA MET A 268 -16.35 9.46 -23.00
C MET A 268 -17.67 9.02 -23.65
N ARG A 269 -17.83 9.17 -24.98
CA ARG A 269 -19.00 8.63 -25.70
C ARG A 269 -19.14 7.12 -25.58
N ARG A 270 -18.03 6.39 -25.56
CA ARG A 270 -18.05 4.94 -25.43
C ARG A 270 -18.40 4.54 -24.01
N LEU A 271 -17.81 5.18 -23.00
CA LEU A 271 -18.16 4.92 -21.59
C LEU A 271 -19.63 5.26 -21.26
N ALA A 272 -20.17 6.34 -21.83
CA ALA A 272 -21.59 6.70 -21.65
C ALA A 272 -22.56 5.63 -22.20
N ARG A 273 -22.16 4.88 -23.25
CA ARG A 273 -22.95 3.77 -23.80
C ARG A 273 -22.85 2.49 -22.99
N LEU A 274 -21.86 2.40 -22.10
CA LEU A 274 -21.62 1.22 -21.27
C LEU A 274 -22.33 1.32 -19.91
N ASP A 275 -23.25 2.28 -19.71
CA ASP A 275 -24.04 2.45 -18.48
C ASP A 275 -23.18 2.37 -17.21
N VAL A 276 -22.10 3.16 -17.19
CA VAL A 276 -21.10 3.20 -16.11
C VAL A 276 -21.25 4.52 -15.37
N GLN A 277 -21.23 4.48 -14.04
CA GLN A 277 -21.08 5.71 -13.25
C GLN A 277 -19.61 6.07 -13.16
N LEU A 278 -19.27 7.27 -13.64
CA LEU A 278 -17.90 7.78 -13.61
C LEU A 278 -17.75 8.91 -12.59
N SER A 279 -16.69 8.80 -11.81
CA SER A 279 -16.20 9.85 -10.92
C SER A 279 -14.68 9.90 -11.00
N TRP A 280 -14.08 10.95 -10.45
CA TRP A 280 -12.63 11.01 -10.25
C TRP A 280 -12.33 11.74 -8.96
N PHE A 281 -11.15 11.50 -8.41
CA PHE A 281 -10.65 12.21 -7.23
C PHE A 281 -9.14 12.35 -7.31
N PRO A 282 -8.56 13.45 -6.83
CA PRO A 282 -7.12 13.59 -6.73
C PRO A 282 -6.58 12.54 -5.74
N CYS A 283 -5.38 12.02 -6.01
CA CYS A 283 -4.71 11.17 -5.03
C CYS A 283 -4.42 12.00 -3.78
N PRO A 284 -4.64 11.47 -2.56
CA PRO A 284 -4.46 12.26 -1.34
C PRO A 284 -3.04 12.79 -1.12
N ASN A 285 -2.03 12.16 -1.73
CA ASN A 285 -0.64 12.62 -1.72
C ASN A 285 -0.38 13.78 -2.70
N GLY A 286 -1.39 14.26 -3.43
CA GLY A 286 -1.27 15.31 -4.44
C GLY A 286 -0.55 14.89 -5.73
N ILE A 287 -0.09 13.63 -5.83
CA ILE A 287 0.66 13.11 -6.97
C ILE A 287 -0.26 12.16 -7.73
N GLY A 288 -0.98 12.74 -8.70
CA GLY A 288 -1.88 11.97 -9.56
C GLY A 288 -3.35 12.08 -9.20
N LYS A 289 -4.15 11.34 -9.95
CA LYS A 289 -5.59 11.23 -9.75
C LYS A 289 -6.04 9.81 -10.02
N THR A 290 -7.15 9.44 -9.40
CA THR A 290 -7.85 8.19 -9.67
C THR A 290 -9.14 8.50 -10.42
N VAL A 291 -9.35 7.85 -11.55
CA VAL A 291 -10.64 7.82 -12.25
C VAL A 291 -11.32 6.50 -11.88
N ARG A 292 -12.55 6.61 -11.38
CA ARG A 292 -13.38 5.51 -10.92
C ARG A 292 -14.52 5.27 -11.90
N ALA A 293 -14.72 4.01 -12.24
CA ALA A 293 -15.90 3.51 -12.90
C ALA A 293 -16.64 2.54 -11.95
N ILE A 294 -17.95 2.68 -11.84
CA ILE A 294 -18.81 1.73 -11.15
C ILE A 294 -19.70 1.06 -12.19
N LEU A 295 -19.64 -0.27 -12.24
CA LEU A 295 -20.40 -1.12 -13.14
C LEU A 295 -21.38 -1.97 -12.32
N PRO A 296 -22.68 -1.95 -12.63
CA PRO A 296 -23.64 -2.79 -11.94
C PRO A 296 -23.36 -4.28 -12.21
N GLY A 297 -23.55 -5.12 -11.18
CA GLY A 297 -23.57 -6.58 -11.32
C GLY A 297 -24.71 -7.07 -12.21
N ALA A 298 -24.80 -8.38 -12.44
CA ALA A 298 -25.96 -8.94 -13.11
C ALA A 298 -27.21 -8.69 -12.25
N LYS A 299 -28.24 -8.06 -12.83
CA LYS A 299 -29.54 -8.01 -12.18
C LYS A 299 -30.06 -9.45 -12.12
N GLU A 300 -30.31 -9.96 -10.93
CA GLU A 300 -31.17 -11.14 -10.81
C GLU A 300 -32.52 -10.78 -11.40
N THR A 301 -32.82 -11.30 -12.58
CA THR A 301 -34.17 -11.31 -13.13
C THR A 301 -35.00 -12.17 -12.18
N ARG A 302 -35.65 -11.53 -11.21
CA ARG A 302 -36.73 -12.16 -10.43
C ARG A 302 -37.98 -12.28 -11.26
#